data_AF-X1U7X4-F1
#
_entry.id   AF-X1U7X4-F1
#
_cell.length_a   1.000
_cell.length_b   1.000
_cell.length_c   1.000
_cell.angle_alpha   90.00
_cell.angle_beta   90.00
_cell.angle_gamma   90.00
#
_symmetry.space_group_name_H-M   'P 1'
#
loop_
_entity.id
_entity.type
_entity.pdbx_description
1 polymer ?
#
loop_
_entity_poly.entity_id
_entity_poly.type
_entity_poly.pdbx_seq_one_letter_code
_entity_poly.pdbx_strand_id
1 'polypeptide(L)'
;GLLKAGEAPKRANHFFEMSKIAFGKSDNYWGFRFTARAIHYLEDISQPYHTYPAPLDVLFKKFFNVKKLTILVTNAHYGYEDFNGYLFENKKEEFYNLLPEVKTVKMDDIVDSAIKLSKEARKDFTLSYRETMKLFPVLDNEQELLILEEQEIIRTANSSDSQELVNLMKKDLLLGLGYLDGFFDLLEESIK
;
A
#
# COMPACT_ATOMS: atom_id res chain seq x y z
N GLY A 1 -5.28 9.98 3.23
CA GLY A 1 -6.50 9.21 2.94
C GLY A 1 -6.51 8.00 3.83
N LEU A 2 -7.45 7.88 4.77
CA LEU A 2 -7.57 6.69 5.61
C LEU A 2 -8.80 5.90 5.16
N LEU A 3 -8.61 4.99 4.21
CA LEU A 3 -9.65 4.04 3.83
C LEU A 3 -9.81 3.04 4.97
N LYS A 4 -11.06 2.81 5.40
CA LYS A 4 -11.33 1.68 6.31
C LYS A 4 -11.08 0.40 5.53
N ALA A 5 -10.30 -0.52 6.10
CA ALA A 5 -10.04 -1.83 5.50
C ALA A 5 -11.30 -2.63 5.12
N GLY A 6 -12.49 -2.31 5.65
CA GLY A 6 -13.76 -2.90 5.23
C GLY A 6 -14.45 -2.23 4.01
N GLU A 7 -14.04 -1.01 3.64
CA GLU A 7 -14.53 -0.33 2.44
C GLU A 7 -13.68 -0.64 1.21
N ALA A 8 -12.36 -0.73 1.35
CA ALA A 8 -11.46 -0.92 0.21
C ALA A 8 -11.73 -2.25 -0.56
N PRO A 9 -11.92 -3.42 0.09
CA PRO A 9 -12.30 -4.66 -0.61
C PRO A 9 -13.61 -4.54 -1.38
N LYS A 10 -14.61 -3.86 -0.79
CA LYS A 10 -15.91 -3.63 -1.45
C LYS A 10 -15.78 -2.69 -2.64
N ARG A 11 -14.93 -1.67 -2.54
CA ARG A 11 -14.63 -0.74 -3.64
C ARG A 11 -13.87 -1.44 -4.75
N ALA A 12 -12.86 -2.25 -4.43
CA ALA A 12 -12.16 -3.09 -5.40
C ALA A 12 -13.15 -3.97 -6.19
N ASN A 13 -14.04 -4.68 -5.47
CA ASN A 13 -15.06 -5.53 -6.11
C ASN A 13 -16.06 -4.72 -6.94
N HIS A 14 -16.51 -3.57 -6.44
CA HIS A 14 -17.41 -2.70 -7.20
C HIS A 14 -16.83 -2.31 -8.55
N PHE A 15 -15.56 -1.87 -8.57
CA PHE A 15 -14.91 -1.48 -9.82
C PHE A 15 -14.55 -2.68 -10.71
N PHE A 16 -14.27 -3.84 -10.12
CA PHE A 16 -14.11 -5.09 -10.88
C PHE A 16 -15.40 -5.51 -11.61
N GLU A 17 -16.56 -5.46 -10.94
CA GLU A 17 -17.83 -5.78 -11.60
C GLU A 17 -18.18 -4.76 -12.70
N MET A 18 -17.86 -3.48 -12.48
CA MET A 18 -18.04 -2.44 -13.50
C MET A 18 -17.12 -2.66 -14.71
N SER A 19 -15.87 -3.13 -14.51
CA SER A 19 -14.97 -3.43 -15.63
C SER A 19 -15.48 -4.62 -16.44
N LYS A 20 -15.92 -5.70 -15.80
CA LYS A 20 -16.58 -6.85 -16.47
C LYS A 20 -17.74 -6.42 -17.34
N ILE A 21 -18.64 -5.59 -16.81
CA ILE A 21 -19.81 -5.10 -17.56
C ILE A 21 -19.39 -4.27 -18.77
N ALA A 22 -18.38 -3.41 -18.64
CA ALA A 22 -17.91 -2.56 -19.73
C ALA A 22 -17.21 -3.37 -20.84
N PHE A 23 -16.31 -4.29 -20.48
CA PHE A 23 -15.65 -5.17 -21.45
C PHE A 23 -16.64 -6.11 -22.15
N GLY A 24 -17.63 -6.65 -21.44
CA GLY A 24 -18.71 -7.46 -22.03
C GLY A 24 -19.59 -6.70 -23.03
N LYS A 25 -19.55 -5.35 -23.02
CA LYS A 25 -20.20 -4.48 -24.02
C LYS A 25 -19.23 -3.95 -25.08
N SER A 26 -18.00 -4.47 -25.13
CA SER A 26 -16.92 -3.97 -25.99
C SER A 26 -16.53 -2.50 -25.74
N ASP A 27 -16.84 -1.96 -24.56
CA ASP A 27 -16.43 -0.62 -24.13
C ASP A 27 -15.08 -0.70 -23.41
N ASN A 28 -14.02 -0.82 -24.21
CA ASN A 28 -12.66 -0.98 -23.69
C ASN A 28 -12.20 0.23 -22.88
N TYR A 29 -12.63 1.45 -23.26
CA TYR A 29 -12.26 2.67 -22.55
C TYR A 29 -12.72 2.61 -21.10
N TRP A 30 -14.00 2.34 -20.86
CA TRP A 30 -14.52 2.23 -19.50
C TRP A 30 -14.06 0.95 -18.80
N GLY A 31 -13.90 -0.15 -19.54
CA GLY A 31 -13.32 -1.40 -19.02
C GLY A 31 -11.99 -1.15 -18.32
N PHE A 32 -11.01 -0.59 -19.03
CA PHE A 32 -9.70 -0.29 -18.44
C PHE A 32 -9.76 0.74 -17.32
N ARG A 33 -10.64 1.75 -17.40
CA ARG A 33 -10.78 2.78 -16.35
C ARG A 33 -11.31 2.20 -15.04
N PHE A 34 -12.27 1.29 -15.11
CA PHE A 34 -12.77 0.59 -13.94
C PHE A 34 -11.76 -0.42 -13.41
N THR A 35 -11.06 -1.15 -14.28
CA THR A 35 -9.95 -2.04 -13.88
C THR A 35 -8.88 -1.28 -13.11
N ALA A 36 -8.43 -0.13 -13.61
CA ALA A 36 -7.44 0.70 -12.92
C ALA A 36 -7.91 1.16 -11.53
N ARG A 37 -9.21 1.46 -11.37
CA ARG A 37 -9.77 1.79 -10.06
C ARG A 37 -9.79 0.60 -9.12
N ALA A 38 -10.12 -0.59 -9.61
CA ALA A 38 -10.10 -1.81 -8.80
C ALA A 38 -8.69 -2.14 -8.32
N ILE A 39 -7.72 -2.09 -9.23
CA ILE A 39 -6.28 -2.30 -8.96
C ILE A 39 -5.78 -1.31 -7.91
N HIS A 40 -6.09 -0.03 -8.05
CA HIS A 40 -5.70 0.98 -7.08
C HIS A 40 -6.12 0.64 -5.64
N TYR A 41 -7.35 0.12 -5.44
CA TYR A 41 -7.75 -0.31 -4.09
C TYR A 41 -7.00 -1.56 -3.62
N LEU A 42 -6.62 -2.48 -4.52
CA LEU A 42 -5.80 -3.64 -4.16
C LEU A 42 -4.36 -3.22 -3.80
N GLU A 43 -3.79 -2.27 -4.54
CA GLU A 43 -2.49 -1.65 -4.25
C GLU A 43 -2.51 -0.99 -2.86
N ASP A 44 -3.49 -0.15 -2.56
CA ASP A 44 -3.66 0.46 -1.23
C ASP A 44 -3.72 -0.63 -0.15
N ILE A 45 -4.53 -1.69 -0.35
CA ILE A 45 -4.69 -2.77 0.62
C ILE A 45 -3.39 -3.57 0.84
N SER A 46 -2.54 -3.67 -0.19
CA SER A 46 -1.24 -4.35 -0.12
C SER A 46 -0.21 -3.61 0.72
N GLN A 47 -0.40 -2.30 0.93
CA GLN A 47 0.51 -1.48 1.71
C GLN A 47 0.14 -1.54 3.21
N PRO A 48 1.09 -1.87 4.11
CA PRO A 48 0.79 -2.08 5.53
C PRO A 48 0.10 -0.89 6.22
N TYR A 49 0.46 0.34 5.85
CA TYR A 49 -0.08 1.59 6.42
C TYR A 49 -1.56 1.84 6.13
N HIS A 50 -2.14 1.20 5.13
CA HIS A 50 -3.59 1.26 4.87
C HIS A 50 -4.38 0.19 5.64
N THR A 51 -3.67 -0.75 6.28
CA THR A 51 -4.33 -1.81 7.06
C THR A 51 -4.61 -1.37 8.50
N TYR A 52 -3.83 -0.44 9.06
CA TYR A 52 -3.95 -0.01 10.44
C TYR A 52 -3.36 1.41 10.63
N PRO A 53 -3.92 2.26 11.51
CA PRO A 53 -3.48 3.66 11.63
C PRO A 53 -2.15 3.82 12.39
N ALA A 54 -1.96 3.15 13.53
CA ALA A 54 -0.74 3.26 14.35
C ALA A 54 -0.56 1.96 15.16
N PRO A 55 0.66 1.57 15.57
CA PRO A 55 0.84 0.45 16.48
C PRO A 55 0.01 0.59 17.75
N LEU A 56 -0.45 -0.53 18.32
CA LEU A 56 -1.36 -0.52 19.47
C LEU A 56 -0.81 0.28 20.65
N ASP A 57 0.48 0.16 20.94
CA ASP A 57 1.12 0.90 22.03
C ASP A 57 1.15 2.42 21.79
N VAL A 58 1.26 2.86 20.53
CA VAL A 58 1.13 4.28 20.14
C VAL A 58 -0.30 4.77 20.34
N LEU A 59 -1.29 3.97 19.91
CA LEU A 59 -2.71 4.29 20.10
C LEU A 59 -3.07 4.43 21.58
N PHE A 60 -2.59 3.52 22.44
CA PHE A 60 -2.84 3.58 23.88
C PHE A 60 -2.18 4.80 24.55
N LYS A 61 -0.92 5.12 24.20
CA LYS A 61 -0.20 6.27 24.78
C LYS A 61 -0.85 7.62 24.43
N LYS A 62 -1.39 7.74 23.21
CA LYS A 62 -1.92 9.01 22.68
C LYS A 62 -3.46 9.08 22.66
N PHE A 63 -4.14 8.14 23.34
CA PHE A 63 -5.60 7.97 23.34
C PHE A 63 -6.39 9.22 23.75
N PHE A 64 -5.84 10.07 24.63
CA PHE A 64 -6.54 11.26 25.13
C PHE A 64 -6.58 12.43 24.14
N ASN A 65 -5.87 12.36 23.01
CA ASN A 65 -5.86 13.44 22.02
C ASN A 65 -5.90 12.90 20.58
N VAL A 66 -7.12 12.63 20.11
CA VAL A 66 -7.39 12.12 18.76
C VAL A 66 -6.78 13.01 17.67
N LYS A 67 -6.84 14.34 17.80
CA LYS A 67 -6.30 15.26 16.79
C LYS A 67 -4.78 15.09 16.63
N LYS A 68 -4.06 15.06 17.75
CA LYS A 68 -2.60 14.87 17.77
C LYS A 68 -2.20 13.50 17.24
N LEU A 69 -2.95 12.46 17.62
CA LEU A 69 -2.76 11.12 17.11
C LEU A 69 -2.97 11.04 15.59
N THR A 70 -4.00 11.70 15.06
CA THR A 70 -4.24 11.75 13.62
C THR A 70 -3.09 12.43 12.87
N ILE A 71 -2.56 13.55 13.38
CA ILE A 71 -1.43 14.25 12.76
C ILE A 71 -0.20 13.34 12.72
N LEU A 72 0.17 12.73 13.84
CA LEU A 72 1.30 11.80 13.93
C LEU A 72 1.18 10.64 12.93
N VAL A 73 0.04 9.96 12.94
CA VAL A 73 -0.23 8.82 12.04
C VAL A 73 -0.14 9.25 10.59
N THR A 74 -0.64 10.44 10.27
CA THR A 74 -0.61 10.99 8.92
C THR A 74 0.82 11.32 8.49
N ASN A 75 1.63 11.88 9.38
CA ASN A 75 3.05 12.14 9.11
C ASN A 75 3.83 10.85 8.85
N ALA A 76 3.63 9.83 9.70
CA ALA A 76 4.28 8.53 9.50
C ALA A 76 3.86 7.87 8.17
N HIS A 77 2.56 7.93 7.84
CA HIS A 77 2.01 7.40 6.59
C HIS A 77 2.60 8.08 5.36
N TYR A 78 2.56 9.41 5.31
CA TYR A 78 3.10 10.15 4.17
C TYR A 78 4.62 10.03 4.08
N GLY A 79 5.35 10.06 5.20
CA GLY A 79 6.79 9.86 5.17
C GLY A 79 7.20 8.48 4.64
N TYR A 80 6.43 7.44 4.95
CA TYR A 80 6.63 6.11 4.35
C TYR A 80 6.37 6.12 2.83
N GLU A 81 5.27 6.72 2.39
CA GLU A 81 4.90 6.79 0.97
C GLU A 81 5.88 7.65 0.16
N ASP A 82 6.31 8.80 0.69
CA ASP A 82 7.31 9.68 0.07
C ASP A 82 8.64 8.95 -0.09
N PHE A 83 9.09 8.24 0.94
CA PHE A 83 10.32 7.46 0.87
C PHE A 83 10.22 6.32 -0.15
N ASN A 84 9.11 5.57 -0.14
CA ASN A 84 8.86 4.51 -1.11
C ASN A 84 8.83 5.06 -2.54
N GLY A 85 8.11 6.17 -2.77
CA GLY A 85 8.00 6.83 -4.06
C GLY A 85 9.37 7.27 -4.60
N TYR A 86 10.20 7.89 -3.76
CA TYR A 86 11.57 8.25 -4.13
C TYR A 86 12.40 7.02 -4.56
N LEU A 87 12.30 5.91 -3.81
CA LEU A 87 13.02 4.68 -4.14
C LEU A 87 12.57 4.10 -5.48
N PHE A 88 11.28 4.11 -5.78
CA PHE A 88 10.77 3.68 -7.09
C PHE A 88 11.27 4.56 -8.23
N GLU A 89 11.28 5.88 -8.05
CA GLU A 89 11.72 6.81 -9.09
C GLU A 89 13.24 6.72 -9.35
N ASN A 90 14.05 6.61 -8.28
CA ASN A 90 15.50 6.76 -8.37
C ASN A 90 16.28 5.44 -8.29
N LYS A 91 15.65 4.36 -7.80
CA LYS A 91 16.25 3.02 -7.68
C LYS A 91 15.40 1.95 -8.37
N LYS A 92 14.67 2.32 -9.43
CA LYS A 92 13.75 1.46 -10.20
C LYS A 92 14.29 0.07 -10.52
N GLU A 93 15.58 -0.04 -10.88
CA GLU A 93 16.19 -1.32 -11.26
C GLU A 93 16.16 -2.33 -10.10
N GLU A 94 16.36 -1.86 -8.86
CA GLU A 94 16.27 -2.73 -7.68
C GLU A 94 14.88 -3.33 -7.48
N PHE A 95 13.84 -2.65 -7.92
CA PHE A 95 12.45 -3.11 -7.84
C PHE A 95 12.05 -3.92 -9.07
N TYR A 96 12.51 -3.54 -10.26
CA TYR A 96 12.22 -4.25 -11.50
C TYR A 96 12.87 -5.64 -11.51
N ASN A 97 14.04 -5.77 -10.90
CA ASN A 97 14.71 -7.05 -10.73
C ASN A 97 13.92 -8.03 -9.83
N LEU A 98 12.89 -7.56 -9.10
CA LEU A 98 12.01 -8.42 -8.30
C LEU A 98 10.88 -9.04 -9.12
N LEU A 99 10.54 -8.49 -10.31
CA LEU A 99 9.42 -8.98 -11.12
C LEU A 99 9.47 -10.50 -11.39
N PRO A 100 10.65 -11.10 -11.69
CA PRO A 100 10.73 -12.55 -11.87
C PRO A 100 10.47 -13.38 -10.60
N GLU A 101 10.52 -12.76 -9.41
CA GLU A 101 10.27 -13.42 -8.12
C GLU A 101 8.79 -13.39 -7.71
N VAL A 102 7.95 -12.64 -8.45
CA VAL A 102 6.52 -12.54 -8.17
C VAL A 102 5.87 -13.91 -8.24
N LYS A 103 5.13 -14.24 -7.19
CA LYS A 103 4.33 -15.48 -7.13
C LYS A 103 2.86 -15.10 -7.26
N THR A 104 2.28 -15.43 -8.40
CA THR A 104 0.86 -15.25 -8.65
C THR A 104 0.03 -15.91 -7.54
N VAL A 105 -0.89 -15.14 -6.98
CA VAL A 105 -1.85 -15.59 -5.98
C VAL A 105 -3.19 -15.72 -6.65
N LYS A 106 -3.66 -16.95 -6.85
CA LYS A 106 -4.97 -17.19 -7.46
C LYS A 106 -6.08 -16.48 -6.67
N MET A 107 -6.92 -15.74 -7.38
CA MET A 107 -8.11 -15.08 -6.83
C MET A 107 -9.37 -15.72 -7.40
N ASP A 108 -10.22 -16.31 -6.56
CA ASP A 108 -11.54 -16.80 -6.97
C ASP A 108 -12.66 -15.77 -6.67
N ASP A 109 -12.42 -14.87 -5.70
CA ASP A 109 -13.32 -13.79 -5.30
C ASP A 109 -12.50 -12.55 -4.89
N ILE A 110 -12.93 -11.37 -5.30
CA ILE A 110 -12.20 -10.12 -5.06
C ILE A 110 -12.21 -9.74 -3.59
N VAL A 111 -13.35 -9.85 -2.91
CA VAL A 111 -13.50 -9.37 -1.54
C VAL A 111 -12.69 -10.24 -0.57
N ASP A 112 -12.83 -11.56 -0.68
CA ASP A 112 -12.12 -12.50 0.17
C ASP A 112 -10.62 -12.44 -0.05
N SER A 113 -10.19 -12.32 -1.30
CA SER A 113 -8.78 -12.17 -1.65
C SER A 113 -8.20 -10.85 -1.14
N ALA A 114 -8.92 -9.74 -1.30
CA ALA A 114 -8.51 -8.45 -0.76
C ALA A 114 -8.44 -8.46 0.79
N ILE A 115 -9.35 -9.17 1.47
CA ILE A 115 -9.28 -9.35 2.93
C ILE A 115 -8.04 -10.17 3.32
N LYS A 116 -7.69 -11.22 2.57
CA LYS A 116 -6.48 -12.02 2.80
C LYS A 116 -5.23 -11.16 2.59
N LEU A 117 -5.16 -10.43 1.48
CA LEU A 117 -4.08 -9.47 1.18
C LEU A 117 -3.90 -8.46 2.33
N SER A 118 -4.99 -7.84 2.79
CA SER A 118 -4.96 -6.90 3.93
C SER A 118 -4.39 -7.53 5.21
N LYS A 119 -4.75 -8.78 5.50
CA LYS A 119 -4.25 -9.50 6.68
C LYS A 119 -2.76 -9.82 6.56
N GLU A 120 -2.29 -10.18 5.38
CA GLU A 120 -0.87 -10.44 5.13
C GLU A 120 -0.05 -9.15 5.23
N ALA A 121 -0.44 -8.09 4.53
CA ALA A 121 0.21 -6.77 4.59
C ALA A 121 0.24 -6.19 6.03
N ARG A 122 -0.82 -6.42 6.82
CA ARG A 122 -0.89 -5.96 8.21
C ARG A 122 0.22 -6.55 9.09
N LYS A 123 0.75 -7.73 8.78
CA LYS A 123 1.80 -8.38 9.58
C LYS A 123 3.06 -7.52 9.66
N ASP A 124 3.33 -6.75 8.62
CA ASP A 124 4.55 -5.95 8.51
C ASP A 124 4.36 -4.52 9.05
N PHE A 125 3.11 -4.08 9.26
CA PHE A 125 2.77 -2.71 9.64
C PHE A 125 3.54 -2.17 10.85
N THR A 126 3.62 -2.94 11.94
CA THR A 126 4.28 -2.44 13.17
C THR A 126 5.77 -2.23 12.96
N LEU A 127 6.42 -3.12 12.20
CA LEU A 127 7.85 -3.00 11.93
C LEU A 127 8.12 -1.87 10.93
N SER A 128 7.34 -1.80 9.84
CA SER A 128 7.42 -0.71 8.87
C SER A 128 7.21 0.66 9.53
N TYR A 129 6.24 0.77 10.45
CA TYR A 129 6.03 1.99 11.24
C TYR A 129 7.28 2.35 12.06
N ARG A 130 7.83 1.41 12.82
CA ARG A 130 8.98 1.68 13.69
C ARG A 130 10.22 2.07 12.90
N GLU A 131 10.50 1.38 11.81
CA GLU A 131 11.63 1.72 10.95
C GLU A 131 11.43 3.08 10.26
N THR A 132 10.21 3.41 9.84
CA THR A 132 9.90 4.76 9.31
C THR A 132 10.21 5.84 10.35
N MET A 133 9.69 5.69 11.58
CA MET A 133 9.90 6.67 12.66
C MET A 133 11.36 6.75 13.12
N LYS A 134 12.11 5.65 13.01
CA LYS A 134 13.55 5.59 13.32
C LYS A 134 14.37 6.34 12.28
N LEU A 135 14.07 6.15 10.99
CA LEU A 135 14.79 6.78 9.89
C LEU A 135 14.45 8.27 9.74
N PHE A 136 13.21 8.63 10.08
CA PHE A 136 12.69 9.99 9.95
C PHE A 136 12.10 10.46 11.28
N PRO A 137 12.94 10.74 12.30
CA PRO A 137 12.47 11.13 13.63
C PRO A 137 11.69 12.45 13.62
N VAL A 138 11.88 13.29 12.60
CA VAL A 138 11.11 14.53 12.39
C VAL A 138 9.60 14.27 12.27
N LEU A 139 9.21 13.08 11.82
CA LEU A 139 7.80 12.68 11.68
C LEU A 139 7.10 12.47 13.04
N ASP A 140 7.83 12.36 14.16
CA ASP A 140 7.24 12.35 15.51
C ASP A 140 6.82 13.77 15.93
N ASN A 141 5.98 14.38 15.10
CA ASN A 141 5.37 15.68 15.29
C ASN A 141 3.85 15.51 15.37
N GLU A 142 3.27 16.04 16.45
CA GLU A 142 1.83 15.99 16.73
C GLU A 142 1.12 17.33 16.51
N GLN A 143 1.86 18.38 16.15
CA GLN A 143 1.38 19.75 16.06
C GLN A 143 0.93 20.10 14.64
N GLU A 144 1.69 19.65 13.65
CA GLU A 144 1.45 19.97 12.24
C GLU A 144 1.78 18.81 11.31
N LEU A 145 1.20 18.89 10.10
CA LEU A 145 1.52 17.96 9.03
C LEU A 145 2.87 18.33 8.43
N LEU A 146 3.71 17.33 8.22
CA LEU A 146 5.05 17.49 7.68
C LEU A 146 5.16 16.81 6.32
N ILE A 147 6.02 17.38 5.49
CA ILE A 147 6.50 16.78 4.24
C ILE A 147 8.00 16.57 4.45
N LEU A 148 8.50 15.38 4.11
CA LEU A 148 9.91 15.10 4.23
C LEU A 148 10.72 15.97 3.26
N GLU A 149 11.84 16.51 3.73
CA GLU A 149 12.75 17.22 2.84
C GLU A 149 13.43 16.25 1.88
N GLU A 150 13.54 16.61 0.61
CA GLU A 150 14.15 15.77 -0.42
C GLU A 150 15.59 15.34 -0.04
N GLN A 151 16.37 16.24 0.56
CA GLN A 151 17.73 15.93 1.01
C GLN A 151 17.77 14.89 2.13
N GLU A 152 16.77 14.90 3.02
CA GLU A 152 16.65 13.90 4.08
C GLU A 152 16.33 12.52 3.48
N ILE A 153 15.39 12.46 2.53
CA ILE A 153 15.06 11.25 1.78
C ILE A 153 16.29 10.69 1.06
N ILE A 154 17.01 11.53 0.31
CA ILE A 154 18.23 11.13 -0.45
C ILE A 154 19.29 10.57 0.51
N ARG A 155 19.54 11.26 1.63
CA ARG A 155 20.52 10.81 2.63
C ARG A 155 20.13 9.46 3.20
N THR A 156 18.87 9.30 3.60
CA THR A 156 18.36 8.05 4.18
C THR A 156 18.41 6.90 3.16
N ALA A 157 18.01 7.15 1.91
CA ALA A 157 18.03 6.14 0.84
C ALA A 157 19.42 5.59 0.52
N ASN A 158 20.47 6.37 0.82
CA ASN A 158 21.86 5.96 0.63
C ASN A 158 22.53 5.42 1.91
N SER A 159 21.81 5.42 3.04
CA SER A 159 22.28 4.84 4.29
C SER A 159 21.96 3.35 4.37
N SER A 160 22.90 2.56 4.90
CA SER A 160 22.68 1.16 5.24
C SER A 160 21.57 0.95 6.27
N ASP A 161 21.27 1.97 7.08
CA ASP A 161 20.23 1.90 8.11
C ASP A 161 18.83 1.74 7.49
N SER A 162 18.65 2.15 6.23
CA SER A 162 17.36 2.06 5.53
C SER A 162 17.02 0.65 5.05
N GLN A 163 17.99 -0.27 5.05
CA GLN A 163 17.84 -1.56 4.37
C GLN A 163 16.70 -2.41 4.94
N GLU A 164 16.44 -2.32 6.24
CA GLU A 164 15.33 -3.05 6.88
C GLU A 164 13.97 -2.58 6.35
N LEU A 165 13.74 -1.26 6.28
CA LEU A 165 12.51 -0.70 5.72
C LEU A 165 12.38 -1.02 4.22
N VAL A 166 13.48 -0.89 3.47
CA VAL A 166 13.51 -1.21 2.03
C VAL A 166 13.15 -2.67 1.78
N ASN A 167 13.68 -3.61 2.59
CA ASN A 167 13.35 -5.02 2.46
C ASN A 167 11.88 -5.32 2.73
N LEU A 168 11.26 -4.63 3.70
CA LEU A 168 9.82 -4.73 3.95
C LEU A 168 9.02 -4.20 2.76
N MET A 169 9.37 -3.02 2.24
CA MET A 169 8.72 -2.45 1.05
C MET A 169 8.79 -3.40 -0.16
N LYS A 170 9.96 -4.01 -0.41
CA LYS A 170 10.14 -5.00 -1.49
C LYS A 170 9.29 -6.25 -1.28
N LYS A 171 9.20 -6.75 -0.05
CA LYS A 171 8.36 -7.91 0.31
C LYS A 171 6.87 -7.59 0.11
N ASP A 172 6.40 -6.44 0.58
CA ASP A 172 5.01 -6.01 0.45
C ASP A 172 4.63 -5.77 -1.02
N LEU A 173 5.56 -5.22 -1.82
CA LEU A 173 5.38 -5.09 -3.27
C LEU A 173 5.20 -6.44 -3.95
N LEU A 174 6.06 -7.42 -3.67
CA LEU A 174 5.96 -8.76 -4.24
C LEU A 174 4.62 -9.43 -3.89
N LEU A 175 4.16 -9.24 -2.66
CA LEU A 175 2.85 -9.70 -2.21
C LEU A 175 1.74 -9.03 -3.03
N GLY A 176 1.76 -7.70 -3.15
CA GLY A 176 0.78 -6.93 -3.93
C GLY A 176 0.74 -7.37 -5.39
N LEU A 177 1.89 -7.45 -6.06
CA LEU A 177 2.01 -7.90 -7.44
C LEU A 177 1.45 -9.30 -7.66
N GLY A 178 1.70 -10.24 -6.73
CA GLY A 178 1.15 -11.58 -6.82
C GLY A 178 -0.39 -11.61 -6.83
N TYR A 179 -1.04 -10.75 -6.04
CA TYR A 179 -2.50 -10.60 -6.08
C TYR A 179 -2.97 -9.84 -7.32
N LEU A 180 -2.21 -8.88 -7.84
CA LEU A 180 -2.55 -8.19 -9.08
C LEU A 180 -2.53 -9.14 -10.29
N ASP A 181 -1.56 -10.06 -10.37
CA ASP A 181 -1.55 -11.10 -11.40
C ASP A 181 -2.82 -11.95 -11.34
N GLY A 182 -3.18 -12.45 -10.14
CA GLY A 182 -4.39 -13.23 -9.96
C GLY A 182 -5.69 -12.46 -10.22
N PHE A 183 -5.67 -11.14 -9.98
CA PHE A 183 -6.77 -10.25 -10.35
C PHE A 183 -6.95 -10.19 -11.87
N PHE A 184 -5.86 -10.08 -12.63
CA PHE A 184 -5.91 -10.06 -14.08
C PHE A 184 -6.36 -11.40 -14.65
N ASP A 185 -5.88 -12.53 -14.11
CA ASP A 185 -6.34 -13.87 -14.48
C ASP A 185 -7.87 -13.99 -14.29
N LEU A 186 -8.37 -13.62 -13.11
CA LEU A 186 -9.79 -13.66 -12.80
C LEU A 186 -10.62 -12.73 -13.71
N LEU A 187 -10.08 -11.55 -14.04
CA LEU A 187 -10.74 -10.61 -14.95
C LEU A 187 -10.84 -11.18 -16.36
N GLU A 188 -9.76 -11.77 -16.88
CA GLU A 188 -9.73 -12.39 -18.20
C GLU A 188 -10.71 -13.57 -18.28
N GLU A 189 -10.75 -14.42 -17.26
CA GLU A 189 -11.71 -15.53 -17.14
C GLU A 189 -13.16 -15.03 -17.09
N SER A 190 -13.40 -13.86 -16.51
CA SER A 190 -14.75 -13.30 -16.31
C SER A 190 -15.34 -12.60 -17.55
N ILE A 191 -14.53 -12.32 -18.57
CA ILE A 191 -14.94 -11.60 -19.79
C ILE A 191 -15.11 -12.56 -20.99
N LYS A 192 -14.59 -13.79 -20.87
CA LYS A 192 -14.81 -14.88 -21.84
C LYS A 192 -16.24 -15.41 -21.79
#